data_AF-A0AA38CDG7-F1
#
_entry.id   AF-A0AA38CDG7-F1
#
_cell.length_a   1.000
_cell.length_b   1.000
_cell.length_c   1.000
_cell.angle_alpha   90.00
_cell.angle_beta   90.00
_cell.angle_gamma   90.00
#
_symmetry.space_group_name_H-M   'P 1'
#
loop_
_entity.id
_entity.type
_entity.pdbx_description
1 polymer ?
#
loop_
_entity_poly.entity_id
_entity_poly.type
_entity_poly.pdbx_seq_one_letter_code
_entity_poly.pdbx_strand_id
1 'polypeptide(L)'
;SHDILPSLEEQGVRQLYPKGLNIDFKKELKALNRELLLQVLELADVLVERPSQYARRVEDIGLIFKNMYHLLNSLRPHQARATLIHILQLQIQRRKLAIEDIR
;
A
#
# COMPACT_ATOMS: atom_id res chain seq x y z
N SER A 1 -18.84 -12.80 0.79
CA SER A 1 -18.17 -12.75 2.10
C SER A 1 -16.65 -12.62 1.99
N HIS A 2 -16.12 -11.84 1.03
CA HIS A 2 -14.68 -11.87 0.67
C HIS A 2 -13.92 -10.55 0.95
N ASP A 3 -14.46 -9.66 1.79
CA ASP A 3 -13.91 -8.31 1.98
C ASP A 3 -12.92 -8.14 3.14
N ILE A 4 -12.62 -9.20 3.89
CA ILE A 4 -11.69 -9.12 5.03
C ILE A 4 -10.32 -9.62 4.56
N LEU A 5 -9.37 -8.70 4.44
CA LEU A 5 -7.97 -9.07 4.21
C LEU A 5 -7.49 -9.89 5.42
N PRO A 6 -6.91 -11.10 5.22
CA PRO A 6 -6.26 -11.80 6.32
C PRO A 6 -5.11 -10.94 6.83
N SER A 7 -4.97 -10.88 8.15
CA SER A 7 -3.89 -10.16 8.82
C SER A 7 -2.52 -10.71 8.41
N LEU A 8 -1.47 -9.90 8.53
CA LEU A 8 -0.11 -10.35 8.26
C LEU A 8 0.31 -11.53 9.16
N GLU A 9 -0.14 -11.54 10.42
CA GLU A 9 0.19 -12.62 11.37
C GLU A 9 -0.42 -13.95 10.97
N GLU A 10 -1.67 -13.95 10.48
CA GLU A 10 -2.32 -15.15 9.91
C GLU A 10 -1.59 -15.67 8.66
N GLN A 11 -0.87 -14.79 7.96
CA GLN A 11 -0.03 -15.15 6.81
C GLN A 11 1.40 -15.56 7.21
N GLY A 12 1.71 -15.62 8.52
CA GLY A 12 3.06 -15.89 9.02
C GLY A 12 4.06 -14.77 8.72
N VAL A 13 3.57 -13.54 8.48
CA VAL A 13 4.38 -12.37 8.14
C VAL A 13 4.42 -11.41 9.33
N ARG A 14 5.62 -10.97 9.70
CA ARG A 14 5.79 -9.96 10.73
C ARG A 14 5.27 -8.60 10.24
N GLN A 15 4.38 -7.99 11.02
CA GLN A 15 3.91 -6.64 10.76
C GLN A 15 4.95 -5.58 11.19
N LEU A 16 5.22 -4.63 10.30
CA LEU A 16 6.25 -3.58 10.46
C LEU A 16 5.67 -2.18 10.73
N TYR A 17 4.36 -2.03 10.78
CA TYR A 17 3.67 -0.76 11.07
C TYR A 17 2.70 -0.93 12.26
N PRO A 18 2.27 0.15 12.92
CA PRO A 18 1.43 0.06 14.12
C PRO A 18 0.14 -0.75 13.92
N LYS A 19 -0.22 -1.56 14.93
CA LYS A 19 -1.53 -2.23 14.98
C LYS A 19 -2.57 -1.23 15.49
N GLY A 20 -3.71 -1.09 14.82
CA GLY A 20 -4.80 -0.22 15.26
C GLY A 20 -5.79 0.15 14.17
N LEU A 21 -6.89 0.81 14.56
CA LEU A 21 -7.97 1.22 13.65
C LEU A 21 -7.66 2.50 12.86
N ASN A 22 -6.78 3.37 13.38
CA ASN A 22 -6.41 4.67 12.78
C ASN A 22 -4.99 4.64 12.21
N ILE A 23 -4.75 3.78 11.24
CA ILE A 23 -3.48 3.75 10.51
C ILE A 23 -3.45 4.92 9.53
N ASP A 24 -2.46 5.81 9.66
CA ASP A 24 -2.13 6.77 8.61
C ASP A 24 -1.37 6.04 7.49
N PHE A 25 -2.12 5.46 6.55
CA PHE A 25 -1.54 4.66 5.46
C PHE A 25 -0.46 5.40 4.67
N LYS A 26 -0.62 6.72 4.46
CA LYS A 26 0.36 7.51 3.70
C LYS A 26 1.66 7.64 4.47
N LYS A 27 1.59 7.90 5.77
CA LYS A 27 2.76 7.95 6.64
C LYS A 27 3.46 6.61 6.71
N GLU A 28 2.73 5.52 6.95
CA GLU A 28 3.31 4.19 7.09
C GLU A 28 3.92 3.66 5.78
N LEU A 29 3.27 3.88 4.63
CA LEU A 29 3.86 3.54 3.33
C LEU A 29 5.14 4.32 3.05
N LYS A 30 5.21 5.60 3.44
CA LYS A 30 6.44 6.39 3.31
C LYS A 30 7.55 5.89 4.23
N ALA A 31 7.22 5.47 5.45
CA ALA A 31 8.18 4.90 6.39
C ALA A 31 8.76 3.59 5.83
N LEU A 32 7.91 2.66 5.41
CA LEU A 32 8.33 1.39 4.79
C LEU A 32 9.15 1.61 3.52
N ASN A 33 8.79 2.61 2.69
CA ASN A 33 9.57 2.91 1.50
C ASN A 33 10.97 3.46 1.82
N ARG A 34 11.12 4.25 2.89
CA ARG A 34 12.45 4.70 3.35
C ARG A 34 13.29 3.52 3.85
N GLU A 35 12.67 2.62 4.60
CA GLU A 35 13.35 1.41 5.10
C GLU A 35 13.73 0.45 3.97
N LEU A 36 12.88 0.31 2.96
CA LEU A 36 13.18 -0.43 1.74
C LEU A 36 14.42 0.12 1.03
N LEU A 37 14.50 1.44 0.85
CA LEU A 37 15.65 2.09 0.22
C LEU A 37 16.94 1.83 1.02
N LEU A 38 16.88 1.90 2.35
CA LEU A 38 18.02 1.58 3.21
C LEU A 38 18.47 0.12 3.00
N GLN A 39 17.53 -0.84 2.99
CA GLN A 39 17.85 -2.25 2.78
C GLN A 39 18.43 -2.53 1.38
N VAL A 40 18.01 -1.80 0.36
CA VAL A 40 18.59 -1.89 -0.99
C VAL A 40 20.03 -1.37 -1.02
N LEU A 41 20.32 -0.26 -0.33
CA LEU A 41 21.70 0.24 -0.21
C LEU A 41 22.58 -0.73 0.57
N GLU A 42 22.10 -1.25 1.70
CA GLU A 42 22.82 -2.27 2.47
C GLU A 42 23.06 -3.55 1.65
N LEU A 43 22.12 -3.95 0.80
CA LEU A 43 22.31 -5.07 -0.12
C LEU A 43 23.43 -4.78 -1.12
N ALA A 44 23.49 -3.57 -1.68
CA ALA A 44 24.57 -3.19 -2.58
C ALA A 44 25.94 -3.29 -1.89
N ASP A 45 26.05 -2.78 -0.65
CA ASP A 45 27.28 -2.87 0.15
C ASP A 45 27.66 -4.33 0.44
N VAL A 46 26.68 -5.16 0.84
CA VAL A 46 26.90 -6.61 1.10
C VAL A 46 27.36 -7.34 -0.15
N LEU A 47 26.81 -7.03 -1.33
CA LEU A 47 27.23 -7.66 -2.59
C LEU A 47 28.68 -7.32 -2.97
N VAL A 48 29.17 -6.15 -2.57
CA VAL A 48 30.58 -5.74 -2.80
C VAL A 48 31.51 -6.38 -1.78
N GLU A 49 31.19 -6.30 -0.48
CA GLU A 49 32.11 -6.73 0.58
C GLU A 49 32.02 -8.22 0.91
N ARG A 50 30.80 -8.76 0.99
CA ARG A 50 30.47 -10.06 1.60
C ARG A 50 29.31 -10.73 0.85
N PRO A 51 29.49 -11.06 -0.44
CA PRO A 51 28.39 -11.50 -1.31
C PRO A 51 27.69 -12.76 -0.83
N SER A 52 28.33 -13.63 -0.02
CA SER A 52 27.69 -14.80 0.57
C SER A 52 26.57 -14.48 1.58
N GLN A 53 26.48 -13.23 2.07
CA GLN A 53 25.52 -12.80 3.09
C GLN A 53 24.27 -12.12 2.51
N TYR A 54 24.14 -12.04 1.17
CA TYR A 54 23.05 -11.31 0.50
C TYR A 54 21.64 -11.83 0.86
N ALA A 55 21.51 -13.13 1.13
CA ALA A 55 20.21 -13.79 1.30
C ALA A 55 19.36 -13.13 2.39
N ARG A 56 19.99 -12.78 3.53
CA ARG A 56 19.31 -12.09 4.63
C ARG A 56 18.73 -10.74 4.21
N ARG A 57 19.45 -9.97 3.40
CA ARG A 57 18.99 -8.68 2.91
C ARG A 57 17.81 -8.82 1.94
N VAL A 58 17.84 -9.84 1.09
CA VAL A 58 16.71 -10.15 0.22
C VAL A 58 15.47 -10.56 1.02
N GLU A 59 15.64 -11.32 2.10
CA GLU A 59 14.55 -11.66 3.02
C GLU A 59 13.94 -10.42 3.69
N ASP A 60 14.78 -9.52 4.21
CA ASP A 60 14.34 -8.26 4.82
C ASP A 60 13.56 -7.39 3.82
N ILE A 61 14.07 -7.26 2.58
CA ILE A 61 13.38 -6.57 1.47
C ILE A 61 12.02 -7.23 1.19
N GLY A 62 11.98 -8.55 1.09
CA GLY A 62 10.75 -9.31 0.86
C GLY A 62 9.71 -9.09 1.96
N LEU A 63 10.15 -8.99 3.22
CA LEU A 63 9.28 -8.68 4.35
C LEU A 63 8.66 -7.28 4.23
N ILE A 64 9.44 -6.28 3.84
CA ILE A 64 8.95 -4.91 3.65
C ILE A 64 7.91 -4.86 2.53
N PHE A 65 8.16 -5.54 1.40
CA PHE A 65 7.18 -5.61 0.30
C PHE A 65 5.85 -6.25 0.71
N LYS A 66 5.88 -7.35 1.47
CA LYS A 66 4.65 -7.98 2.00
C LYS A 66 3.84 -7.00 2.88
N ASN A 67 4.53 -6.22 3.71
CA ASN A 67 3.90 -5.20 4.55
C ASN A 67 3.29 -4.06 3.73
N MET A 68 4.00 -3.54 2.74
CA MET A 68 3.49 -2.50 1.84
C MET A 68 2.28 -2.99 1.05
N TYR A 69 2.34 -4.21 0.53
CA TYR A 69 1.24 -4.84 -0.20
C TYR A 69 -0.01 -4.96 0.67
N HIS A 70 0.15 -5.38 1.92
CA HIS A 70 -0.96 -5.46 2.86
C HIS A 70 -1.60 -4.09 3.15
N LEU A 71 -0.80 -3.04 3.37
CA LEU A 71 -1.32 -1.67 3.56
C LEU A 71 -2.08 -1.15 2.34
N LEU A 72 -1.55 -1.35 1.13
CA LEU A 72 -2.22 -0.97 -0.12
C LEU A 72 -3.54 -1.73 -0.29
N ASN A 73 -3.54 -3.02 0.01
CA ASN A 73 -4.75 -3.83 -0.10
C ASN A 73 -5.83 -3.44 0.90
N SER A 74 -5.43 -2.98 2.08
CA SER A 74 -6.32 -2.46 3.12
C SER A 74 -6.98 -1.13 2.71
N LEU A 75 -6.39 -0.38 1.77
CA LEU A 75 -6.95 0.86 1.22
C LEU A 75 -8.01 0.65 0.13
N ARG A 76 -8.08 -0.54 -0.49
CA ARG A 76 -8.98 -0.81 -1.62
C ARG A 76 -10.45 -0.45 -1.36
N PRO A 77 -11.04 -0.74 -0.18
CA PRO A 77 -12.43 -0.34 0.11
C PRO A 77 -12.65 1.18 0.17
N HIS A 78 -11.64 1.94 0.63
CA HIS A 78 -11.70 3.41 0.62
C HIS A 78 -11.60 3.96 -0.80
N GLN A 79 -10.73 3.39 -1.63
CA GLN A 79 -10.58 3.77 -3.04
C GLN A 79 -11.86 3.48 -3.83
N ALA A 80 -12.47 2.30 -3.66
CA ALA A 80 -13.73 1.95 -4.32
C ALA A 80 -14.85 2.96 -3.98
N ARG A 81 -14.94 3.38 -2.71
CA ARG A 81 -15.89 4.43 -2.28
C ARG A 81 -15.61 5.78 -2.92
N ALA A 82 -14.34 6.22 -2.95
CA ALA A 82 -13.95 7.47 -3.59
C ALA A 82 -14.26 7.45 -5.10
N THR A 83 -13.99 6.34 -5.78
CA THR A 83 -14.34 6.14 -7.19
C THR A 83 -15.84 6.23 -7.42
N LEU A 84 -16.66 5.60 -6.58
CA LEU A 84 -18.12 5.67 -6.69
C LEU A 84 -18.63 7.10 -6.52
N ILE A 85 -18.15 7.82 -5.51
CA ILE A 85 -18.48 9.24 -5.29
C ILE A 85 -18.15 10.07 -6.54
N HIS A 86 -16.95 9.87 -7.10
CA HIS A 86 -16.52 10.60 -8.29
C HIS A 86 -17.42 10.32 -9.50
N ILE A 87 -17.80 9.06 -9.73
CA ILE A 87 -18.73 8.67 -10.80
C ILE A 87 -20.09 9.37 -10.62
N LEU A 88 -20.63 9.37 -9.40
CA LEU A 88 -21.91 10.04 -9.10
C LEU A 88 -21.83 11.55 -9.33
N GLN A 89 -20.73 12.19 -8.94
CA GLN A 89 -20.50 13.61 -9.22
C GLN A 89 -20.48 13.90 -10.72
N LEU A 90 -19.79 13.06 -11.51
CA LEU A 90 -19.77 13.18 -12.98
C LEU A 90 -21.18 13.01 -13.58
N GLN A 91 -21.99 12.09 -13.08
CA GLN A 91 -23.36 11.90 -13.53
C GLN A 91 -24.22 13.14 -13.26
N ILE A 92 -24.09 13.76 -12.08
CA ILE A 92 -24.80 15.01 -11.75
C ILE A 92 -24.39 16.13 -12.70
N GLN A 93 -23.08 16.30 -12.94
CA GLN A 93 -22.58 17.34 -13.84
C GLN A 93 -23.09 17.16 -15.28
N ARG A 94 -23.06 15.92 -15.81
CA ARG A 94 -23.61 15.62 -17.14
C ARG A 94 -25.10 15.97 -17.25
N ARG A 95 -25.89 15.66 -16.21
CA ARG A 95 -27.33 16.00 -16.19
C ARG A 95 -27.56 17.52 -16.17
N LYS A 96 -26.74 18.28 -15.43
CA LYS A 96 -26.84 19.74 -15.41
C LYS A 96 -26.53 20.34 -16.78
N LEU A 97 -25.44 19.92 -17.41
CA LEU A 97 -25.08 20.36 -18.76
C LEU A 97 -26.17 20.04 -19.78
N ALA A 98 -26.76 18.85 -19.72
CA ALA A 98 -27.86 18.48 -20.61
C ALA A 98 -29.12 19.35 -20.43
N ILE A 99 -29.40 19.82 -19.20
CA ILE A 99 -30.51 20.74 -18.95
C ILE A 99 -30.20 22.15 -19.50
N GLU A 100 -28.96 22.60 -19.38
CA GLU A 100 -28.50 23.88 -19.92
C GLU A 100 -28.53 23.89 -21.46
N ASP A 101 -28.17 22.78 -22.12
CA ASP A 101 -28.16 22.65 -23.58
C ASP A 101 -29.58 22.64 -24.21
N ILE A 102 -30.59 22.27 -23.44
CA ILE A 102 -32.00 22.30 -23.86
C ILE A 102 -32.59 23.73 -23.77
N ARG A 103 -31.91 24.64 -23.08
CA ARG A 103 -32.44 25.96 -22.71
C ARG A 103 -31.87 27.08 -23.58
#